data_AF-A0A7X6WCK4-F1
#
_entry.id   AF-A0A7X6WCK4-F1
#
_cell.length_a   1.000
_cell.length_b   1.000
_cell.length_c   1.000
_cell.angle_alpha   90.00
_cell.angle_beta   90.00
_cell.angle_gamma   90.00
#
_symmetry.space_group_name_H-M   'P 1'
#
loop_
_entity.id
_entity.type
_entity.pdbx_description
1 polymer ?
#
loop_
_entity_poly.entity_id
_entity_poly.type
_entity_poly.pdbx_seq_one_letter_code
_entity_poly.pdbx_strand_id
1 'polypeptide(L)'
;MYLIIIMIGIYIVANPSFGSFNIGDLLSLISALFASLSILSLTQSRKENPAYMIVFYVMLFGTIINIPTAFKDLSSFDMNGLVPVIVSASFGVLGQIFITWGYKYVDSATGSLISASRIIMAALIGYMFLGEPINLRILMGIILITLSLIGISGYFNKKSKA
;
A
#
# COMPACT_ATOMS: atom_id res chain seq x y z
N MET A 1 -4.14 20.30 4.40
CA MET A 1 -5.51 19.96 4.87
C MET A 1 -5.85 18.51 4.60
N TYR A 2 -5.90 18.04 3.34
CA TYR A 2 -6.31 16.66 3.01
C TYR A 2 -5.47 15.55 3.68
N LEU A 3 -4.15 15.74 3.81
CA LEU A 3 -3.27 14.82 4.53
C LEU A 3 -3.76 14.56 5.97
N ILE A 4 -4.10 15.62 6.70
CA ILE A 4 -4.55 15.52 8.10
C ILE A 4 -5.84 14.72 8.19
N ILE A 5 -6.78 14.98 7.28
CA ILE A 5 -8.07 14.26 7.24
C ILE A 5 -7.86 12.78 6.92
N ILE A 6 -6.95 12.46 5.98
CA ILE A 6 -6.56 11.08 5.70
C ILE A 6 -5.95 10.44 6.94
N MET A 7 -5.01 11.09 7.62
CA MET A 7 -4.40 10.56 8.84
C MET A 7 -5.44 10.28 9.94
N ILE A 8 -6.41 11.17 10.13
CA ILE A 8 -7.52 10.96 11.07
C ILE A 8 -8.37 9.76 10.64
N GLY A 9 -8.71 9.66 9.35
CA GLY A 9 -9.47 8.53 8.81
C GLY A 9 -8.74 7.20 9.01
N ILE A 10 -7.43 7.17 8.75
CA ILE A 10 -6.58 5.99 8.98
C ILE A 10 -6.56 5.62 10.46
N TYR A 11 -6.38 6.59 11.36
CA TYR A 11 -6.38 6.35 12.80
C TYR A 11 -7.70 5.71 13.27
N ILE A 12 -8.83 6.19 12.75
CA ILE A 12 -10.16 5.67 13.07
C ILE A 12 -10.31 4.22 12.57
N VAL A 13 -9.89 3.91 11.33
CA VAL A 13 -9.98 2.55 10.77
C VAL A 13 -9.02 1.59 11.48
N ALA A 14 -7.77 2.00 11.65
CA ALA A 14 -6.72 1.17 12.23
C ALA A 14 -6.95 0.89 13.72
N ASN A 15 -7.64 1.80 14.42
CA ASN A 15 -7.92 1.70 15.86
C ASN A 15 -6.66 1.28 16.67
N PRO A 16 -5.58 2.08 16.62
CA PRO A 16 -4.32 1.69 17.22
C PRO A 16 -4.45 1.50 18.73
N SER A 17 -3.92 0.40 19.23
CA SER A 17 -3.82 0.13 20.67
C SER A 17 -2.47 0.61 21.18
N PHE A 18 -2.47 1.62 22.04
CA PHE A 18 -1.25 2.12 22.69
C PHE A 18 -0.97 1.31 23.95
N GLY A 19 -0.43 0.10 23.75
CA GLY A 19 0.07 -0.77 24.81
C GLY A 19 1.55 -0.51 25.10
N SER A 20 2.29 -1.57 25.46
CA SER A 20 3.74 -1.52 25.60
C SER A 20 4.43 -1.35 24.23
N PHE A 21 5.37 -0.42 24.14
CA PHE A 21 6.23 -0.26 22.98
C PHE A 21 7.09 -1.52 22.77
N ASN A 22 7.00 -2.12 21.59
CA ASN A 22 7.69 -3.36 21.25
C ASN A 22 8.64 -3.15 20.06
N ILE A 23 9.54 -4.11 19.84
CA ILE A 23 10.50 -4.05 18.71
C ILE A 23 9.78 -4.02 17.34
N GLY A 24 8.58 -4.58 17.25
CA GLY A 24 7.72 -4.50 16.06
C GLY A 24 7.33 -3.07 15.70
N ASP A 25 7.09 -2.21 16.68
CA ASP A 25 6.74 -0.80 16.46
C ASP A 25 7.93 -0.04 15.84
N LEU A 26 9.13 -0.28 16.37
CA LEU A 26 10.37 0.29 15.84
C LEU A 26 10.65 -0.20 14.42
N LEU A 27 10.51 -1.50 14.17
CA LEU A 27 10.71 -2.08 12.84
C LEU A 27 9.68 -1.56 11.83
N SER A 28 8.42 -1.36 12.24
CA SER A 28 7.39 -0.75 11.40
C SER A 28 7.75 0.69 11.01
N LEU A 29 8.25 1.49 11.96
CA LEU A 29 8.68 2.87 11.69
C LEU A 29 9.85 2.92 10.70
N ILE A 30 10.86 2.06 10.91
CA ILE A 30 11.99 1.94 10.00
C ILE A 30 11.52 1.50 8.61
N SER A 31 10.64 0.49 8.54
CA SER A 31 10.05 0.01 7.28
C SER A 31 9.32 1.13 6.53
N ALA A 32 8.56 1.97 7.24
CA ALA A 32 7.88 3.12 6.63
C ALA A 32 8.87 4.13 6.02
N LEU A 33 10.01 4.38 6.67
CA LEU A 33 11.07 5.23 6.12
C LEU A 33 11.65 4.64 4.84
N PHE A 34 12.05 3.36 4.85
CA PHE A 34 12.56 2.69 3.65
C PHE A 34 11.52 2.62 2.52
N ALA A 35 10.25 2.37 2.84
CA ALA A 35 9.17 2.38 1.85
C ALA A 35 9.01 3.78 1.21
N SER A 36 9.11 4.85 1.99
CA SER A 36 9.05 6.22 1.47
C SER A 36 10.22 6.54 0.54
N LEU A 37 11.44 6.16 0.91
CA LEU A 37 12.64 6.31 0.07
C LEU A 37 12.55 5.48 -1.22
N SER A 38 11.99 4.27 -1.13
CA SER A 38 11.75 3.40 -2.27
C SER A 38 10.77 4.04 -3.27
N ILE A 39 9.66 4.61 -2.80
CA ILE A 39 8.68 5.30 -3.66
C ILE A 39 9.29 6.54 -4.32
N LEU A 40 10.08 7.33 -3.57
CA LEU A 40 10.77 8.50 -4.13
C LEU A 40 11.74 8.09 -5.23
N SER A 41 12.56 7.06 -4.97
CA SER A 41 13.51 6.52 -5.93
C SER A 41 12.80 5.95 -7.15
N LEU A 42 11.74 5.16 -6.96
CA LEU A 42 10.90 4.62 -8.02
C LEU A 42 10.37 5.75 -8.91
N THR A 43 9.79 6.79 -8.32
CA THR A 43 9.22 7.92 -9.06
C THR A 43 10.27 8.64 -9.90
N GLN A 44 11.50 8.78 -9.40
CA GLN A 44 12.60 9.36 -10.18
C GLN A 44 13.08 8.42 -11.28
N SER A 45 13.31 7.14 -10.97
CA SER A 45 13.71 6.14 -11.95
C SER A 45 12.70 6.00 -13.08
N ARG A 46 11.39 6.20 -12.79
CA ARG A 46 10.32 6.15 -13.79
C ARG A 46 10.44 7.20 -14.89
N LYS A 47 11.11 8.32 -14.65
CA LYS A 47 11.28 9.40 -15.62
C LYS A 47 12.22 9.00 -16.76
N GLU A 48 13.27 8.27 -16.41
CA GLU A 48 14.35 7.90 -17.33
C GLU A 48 14.21 6.47 -17.88
N ASN A 49 13.46 5.60 -17.19
CA ASN A 49 13.45 4.17 -17.49
C ASN A 49 12.04 3.61 -17.76
N PRO A 50 11.94 2.59 -18.64
CA PRO A 50 10.69 1.92 -18.90
C PRO A 50 10.21 1.09 -17.69
N ALA A 51 8.90 0.84 -17.65
CA ALA A 51 8.24 0.27 -16.48
C ALA A 51 8.71 -1.14 -16.15
N TYR A 52 8.79 -1.99 -17.18
CA TYR A 52 9.13 -3.39 -17.04
C TYR A 52 10.53 -3.57 -16.46
N MET A 53 11.48 -2.68 -16.81
CA MET A 53 12.84 -2.71 -16.31
C MET A 53 12.89 -2.41 -14.81
N ILE A 54 12.13 -1.40 -14.36
CA ILE A 54 12.05 -1.05 -12.94
C ILE A 54 11.39 -2.18 -12.14
N VAL A 55 10.28 -2.74 -12.63
CA VAL A 55 9.63 -3.90 -11.98
C VAL A 55 10.59 -5.09 -11.89
N PHE A 56 11.32 -5.37 -12.97
CA PHE A 56 12.30 -6.47 -13.00
C PHE A 56 13.37 -6.30 -11.92
N TYR A 57 14.01 -5.14 -11.83
CA TYR A 57 15.05 -4.92 -10.81
C TYR A 57 14.49 -4.91 -9.39
N VAL A 58 13.32 -4.32 -9.14
CA VAL A 58 12.66 -4.36 -7.82
C VAL A 58 12.38 -5.80 -7.39
N MET A 59 11.86 -6.63 -8.30
CA MET A 59 11.55 -8.04 -8.04
C MET A 59 12.83 -8.88 -7.88
N LEU A 60 13.85 -8.65 -8.70
CA LEU A 60 15.12 -9.36 -8.65
C LEU A 60 15.84 -9.11 -7.31
N PHE A 61 16.07 -7.85 -6.96
CA PHE A 61 16.73 -7.51 -5.70
C PHE A 61 15.85 -7.87 -4.49
N GLY A 62 14.54 -7.66 -4.58
CA GLY A 62 13.60 -8.09 -3.56
C GLY A 62 13.70 -9.59 -3.29
N THR A 63 13.79 -10.41 -4.33
CA THR A 63 13.96 -11.87 -4.20
C THR A 63 15.30 -12.20 -3.54
N ILE A 64 16.41 -11.65 -4.04
CA ILE A 64 17.76 -11.92 -3.49
C ILE A 64 17.84 -11.56 -2.00
N ILE A 65 17.30 -10.41 -1.61
CA ILE A 65 17.33 -9.93 -0.22
C ILE A 65 16.42 -10.78 0.69
N ASN A 66 15.30 -11.31 0.18
CA ASN A 66 14.37 -12.13 0.97
C ASN A 66 14.74 -13.61 1.05
N ILE A 67 15.62 -14.15 0.19
CA ILE A 67 16.01 -15.57 0.26
C ILE A 67 16.60 -15.96 1.64
N PRO A 68 17.56 -15.19 2.22
CA PRO A 68 18.14 -15.55 3.52
C PRO A 68 17.11 -15.58 4.65
N THR A 69 16.12 -14.68 4.63
CA THR A 69 15.07 -14.62 5.66
C THR A 69 14.06 -15.74 5.48
N ALA A 70 13.72 -16.08 4.23
CA ALA A 70 12.77 -17.14 3.90
C ALA A 70 13.35 -18.56 3.98
N PHE A 71 14.67 -18.73 4.13
CA PHE A 71 15.33 -20.04 4.01
C PHE A 71 14.78 -21.11 4.97
N LYS A 72 14.48 -20.73 6.21
CA LYS A 72 13.90 -21.63 7.22
C LYS A 72 12.48 -22.05 6.83
N ASP A 73 11.67 -21.11 6.37
CA ASP A 73 10.28 -21.36 5.98
C ASP A 73 10.21 -22.19 4.69
N LEU A 74 11.13 -21.94 3.75
CA LEU A 74 11.28 -22.72 2.51
C LEU A 74 11.63 -24.18 2.80
N SER A 75 12.49 -24.45 3.80
CA SER A 75 12.87 -25.83 4.15
C SER A 75 11.74 -26.65 4.77
N SER A 76 10.72 -26.00 5.31
CA SER A 76 9.58 -26.64 5.98
C SER A 76 8.26 -26.43 5.24
N PHE A 77 8.33 -26.12 3.94
CA PHE A 77 7.18 -25.72 3.15
C PHE A 77 6.19 -26.88 2.89
N ASP A 78 4.92 -26.67 3.27
CA ASP A 78 3.82 -27.58 2.96
C ASP A 78 3.28 -27.34 1.54
N MET A 79 3.19 -28.40 0.75
CA MET A 79 2.69 -28.36 -0.63
C MET A 79 1.23 -27.93 -0.73
N ASN A 80 0.43 -28.10 0.34
CA ASN A 80 -0.94 -27.57 0.37
C ASN A 80 -0.96 -26.02 0.28
N GLY A 81 0.11 -25.35 0.71
CA GLY A 81 0.27 -23.90 0.63
C GLY A 81 0.70 -23.40 -0.75
N LEU A 82 1.02 -24.28 -1.70
CA LEU A 82 1.60 -23.87 -2.99
C LEU A 82 0.62 -23.05 -3.84
N VAL A 83 -0.66 -23.45 -3.88
CA VAL A 83 -1.71 -22.74 -4.61
C VAL A 83 -1.90 -21.31 -4.08
N PRO A 84 -2.17 -21.08 -2.77
CA PRO A 84 -2.34 -19.71 -2.26
C PRO A 84 -1.07 -18.86 -2.41
N VAL A 85 0.12 -19.45 -2.32
CA VAL A 85 1.39 -18.74 -2.55
C VAL A 85 1.50 -18.27 -4.01
N ILE A 86 1.23 -19.13 -5.00
CA ILE A 86 1.27 -18.73 -6.42
C ILE A 86 0.25 -17.65 -6.73
N VAL A 87 -0.97 -17.78 -6.18
CA VAL A 87 -2.03 -16.76 -6.36
C VAL A 87 -1.57 -15.44 -5.75
N SER A 88 -1.11 -15.45 -4.49
CA SER A 88 -0.59 -14.25 -3.81
C SER A 88 0.58 -13.61 -4.56
N ALA A 89 1.55 -14.41 -5.01
CA ALA A 89 2.68 -13.93 -5.80
C ALA A 89 2.24 -13.29 -7.12
N SER A 90 1.26 -13.89 -7.81
CA SER A 90 0.71 -13.34 -9.05
C SER A 90 0.06 -11.97 -8.82
N PHE A 91 -0.79 -11.84 -7.79
CA PHE A 91 -1.37 -10.55 -7.42
C PHE A 91 -0.32 -9.54 -6.95
N GLY A 92 0.73 -9.99 -6.25
CA GLY A 92 1.85 -9.15 -5.84
C GLY A 92 2.60 -8.56 -7.03
N VAL A 93 2.92 -9.38 -8.04
CA VAL A 93 3.56 -8.93 -9.30
C VAL A 93 2.65 -7.96 -10.04
N LEU A 94 1.37 -8.29 -10.22
CA LEU A 94 0.40 -7.39 -10.86
C LEU A 94 0.27 -6.06 -10.12
N GLY A 95 0.19 -6.10 -8.78
CA GLY A 95 0.16 -4.92 -7.94
C GLY A 95 1.40 -4.05 -8.14
N GLN A 96 2.59 -4.64 -8.17
CA GLN A 96 3.83 -3.91 -8.42
C GLN A 96 3.87 -3.29 -9.82
N ILE A 97 3.38 -3.99 -10.85
CA ILE A 97 3.27 -3.45 -12.21
C ILE A 97 2.36 -2.22 -12.21
N PHE A 98 1.16 -2.31 -11.62
CA PHE A 98 0.22 -1.20 -11.58
C PHE A 98 0.72 0.00 -10.77
N ILE A 99 1.36 -0.25 -9.63
CA ILE A 99 2.05 0.80 -8.85
C ILE A 99 3.08 1.49 -9.74
N THR A 100 3.99 0.71 -10.33
CA THR A 100 5.10 1.25 -11.12
C THR A 100 4.59 2.03 -12.33
N TRP A 101 3.52 1.58 -12.98
CA TRP A 101 2.86 2.32 -14.07
C TRP A 101 2.15 3.58 -13.59
N GLY A 102 1.42 3.51 -12.48
CA GLY A 102 0.68 4.64 -11.91
C GLY A 102 1.59 5.81 -11.55
N TYR A 103 2.75 5.54 -10.95
CA TYR A 103 3.76 6.56 -10.58
C TYR A 103 4.43 7.27 -11.78
N LYS A 104 4.10 6.90 -13.03
CA LYS A 104 4.44 7.71 -14.21
C LYS A 104 3.59 8.98 -14.31
N TYR A 105 2.36 8.94 -13.80
CA TYR A 105 1.34 9.98 -14.00
C TYR A 105 1.10 10.87 -12.79
N VAL A 106 1.67 10.50 -11.64
CA VAL A 106 1.52 11.22 -10.38
C VAL A 106 2.88 11.47 -9.76
N ASP A 107 3.03 12.62 -9.10
CA ASP A 107 4.18 12.86 -8.25
C ASP A 107 4.14 11.96 -7.00
N SER A 108 5.28 11.83 -6.33
CA SER A 108 5.43 10.95 -5.17
C SER A 108 4.51 11.32 -4.01
N ALA A 109 4.25 12.61 -3.78
CA ALA A 109 3.40 13.08 -2.69
C ALA A 109 1.93 12.75 -2.99
N THR A 110 1.42 13.10 -4.17
CA THR A 110 0.05 12.77 -4.59
C THR A 110 -0.16 11.25 -4.64
N GLY A 111 0.79 10.49 -5.19
CA GLY A 111 0.73 9.03 -5.22
C GLY A 111 0.70 8.39 -3.82
N SER A 112 1.44 8.95 -2.86
CA SER A 112 1.41 8.48 -1.47
C SER A 112 0.03 8.68 -0.81
N LEU A 113 -0.64 9.81 -1.09
CA LEU A 113 -1.99 10.07 -0.59
C LEU A 113 -3.00 9.13 -1.24
N ILE A 114 -2.94 8.96 -2.57
CA ILE A 114 -3.80 8.03 -3.31
C ILE A 114 -3.63 6.60 -2.78
N SER A 115 -2.42 6.21 -2.38
CA SER A 115 -2.14 4.89 -1.81
C SER A 115 -2.88 4.61 -0.49
N ALA A 116 -3.43 5.62 0.19
CA ALA A 116 -4.32 5.44 1.34
C ALA A 116 -5.66 4.78 0.96
N SER A 117 -6.07 4.86 -0.32
CA SER A 117 -7.24 4.12 -0.84
C SER A 117 -7.13 2.60 -0.64
N ARG A 118 -5.91 2.06 -0.52
CA ARG A 118 -5.68 0.64 -0.20
C ARG A 118 -6.33 0.22 1.11
N ILE A 119 -6.45 1.13 2.09
CA ILE A 119 -7.10 0.85 3.37
C ILE A 119 -8.60 0.65 3.19
N ILE A 120 -9.24 1.46 2.34
CA ILE A 120 -10.65 1.29 1.98
C ILE A 120 -10.84 -0.07 1.29
N MET A 121 -9.96 -0.39 0.34
CA MET A 121 -10.07 -1.63 -0.40
C MET A 121 -9.81 -2.86 0.47
N ALA A 122 -8.87 -2.79 1.41
CA ALA A 122 -8.61 -3.84 2.39
C ALA A 122 -9.84 -4.09 3.27
N ALA A 123 -10.50 -3.03 3.77
CA ALA A 123 -11.71 -3.17 4.59
C ALA A 123 -12.88 -3.81 3.80
N LEU A 124 -13.06 -3.44 2.53
CA LEU A 124 -14.10 -4.02 1.67
C LEU A 124 -13.82 -5.50 1.38
N ILE A 125 -12.58 -5.84 1.02
CA ILE A 125 -12.18 -7.23 0.75
C ILE A 125 -12.27 -8.07 2.04
N GLY A 126 -11.85 -7.54 3.18
CA GLY A 126 -11.95 -8.20 4.49
C GLY A 126 -13.40 -8.51 4.86
N TYR A 127 -14.32 -7.57 4.63
CA TYR A 127 -15.74 -7.83 4.81
C TYR A 127 -16.27 -8.91 3.87
N MET A 128 -15.93 -8.86 2.59
CA MET A 128 -16.47 -9.78 1.57
C MET A 128 -15.93 -11.21 1.68
N PHE A 129 -14.65 -11.37 1.97
CA PHE A 129 -13.95 -12.66 1.91
C PHE A 129 -13.58 -13.22 3.27
N LEU A 130 -13.29 -12.37 4.26
CA LEU A 130 -12.87 -12.78 5.61
C LEU A 130 -14.00 -12.70 6.64
N GLY A 131 -15.16 -12.13 6.26
CA GLY A 131 -16.30 -11.96 7.17
C GLY A 131 -16.04 -10.94 8.28
N GLU A 132 -15.07 -10.04 8.09
CA GLU A 132 -14.75 -9.01 9.09
C GLU A 132 -15.90 -8.00 9.22
N PRO A 133 -16.41 -7.70 10.43
CA PRO A 133 -17.54 -6.81 10.58
C PRO A 133 -17.17 -5.34 10.27
N ILE A 134 -17.91 -4.71 9.36
CA ILE A 134 -17.84 -3.26 9.16
C ILE A 134 -18.70 -2.56 10.21
N ASN A 135 -18.05 -1.97 11.20
CA ASN A 135 -18.72 -1.15 12.21
C ASN A 135 -18.76 0.33 11.81
N LEU A 136 -19.52 1.13 12.57
CA LEU A 136 -19.70 2.56 12.30
C LEU A 136 -18.37 3.32 12.25
N ARG A 137 -17.38 2.90 13.06
CA ARG A 137 -16.05 3.50 13.12
C ARG A 137 -15.30 3.32 11.80
N ILE A 138 -15.23 2.10 11.29
CA ILE A 138 -14.60 1.79 9.99
C ILE A 138 -15.29 2.59 8.89
N LEU A 139 -16.63 2.65 8.89
CA LEU A 139 -17.39 3.41 7.91
C LEU A 139 -17.05 4.91 7.94
N MET A 140 -16.99 5.53 9.13
CA MET A 140 -16.59 6.93 9.28
C MET A 140 -15.18 7.17 8.75
N GLY A 141 -14.23 6.29 9.05
CA GLY A 141 -12.87 6.39 8.55
C GLY A 141 -12.79 6.29 7.02
N ILE A 142 -13.52 5.34 6.42
CA ILE A 142 -13.62 5.19 4.95
C ILE A 142 -14.19 6.46 4.30
N ILE A 143 -15.24 7.05 4.88
CA ILE A 143 -15.84 8.30 4.37
C ILE A 143 -14.82 9.43 4.38
N LEU A 144 -14.08 9.62 5.48
CA LEU A 144 -13.07 10.67 5.60
C LEU A 144 -11.93 10.52 4.59
N ILE A 145 -11.42 9.29 4.41
CA ILE A 145 -10.38 9.01 3.42
C ILE A 145 -10.91 9.28 2.01
N THR A 146 -12.11 8.79 1.69
CA THR A 146 -12.74 8.97 0.37
C THR A 146 -12.94 10.44 0.02
N LEU A 147 -13.52 11.23 0.93
CA LEU A 147 -13.74 12.66 0.70
C LEU A 147 -12.41 13.41 0.46
N SER A 148 -11.37 13.05 1.21
CA SER A 148 -10.05 13.65 1.05
C SER A 148 -9.42 13.31 -0.30
N LEU A 149 -9.55 12.06 -0.74
CA LEU A 149 -9.05 11.61 -2.05
C LEU A 149 -9.77 12.31 -3.21
N ILE A 150 -11.10 12.49 -3.13
CA ILE A 150 -11.87 13.26 -4.12
C ILE A 150 -11.39 14.71 -4.17
N GLY A 151 -11.09 15.31 -3.01
CA GLY A 151 -10.52 16.65 -2.91
C GLY A 151 -9.15 16.76 -3.60
N ILE A 152 -8.26 15.79 -3.39
CA ILE A 152 -6.93 15.73 -4.00
C ILE A 152 -7.00 15.55 -5.51
N SER A 153 -7.96 14.76 -6.01
CA SER A 153 -8.18 14.59 -7.45
C SER A 153 -8.53 15.88 -8.20
N GLY A 154 -8.79 16.99 -7.49
CA GLY A 154 -9.14 18.27 -8.10
C GLY A 154 -10.53 18.27 -8.74
N TYR A 155 -11.38 17.27 -8.44
CA TYR A 155 -12.74 17.15 -8.97
C TYR A 155 -13.55 18.43 -8.75
N PHE A 156 -13.41 19.04 -7.57
CA PHE A 156 -14.08 20.30 -7.23
C PHE A 156 -13.50 21.53 -7.95
N ASN A 157 -12.22 21.51 -8.33
CA ASN A 157 -11.58 22.62 -9.03
C ASN A 157 -11.92 22.64 -10.53
N LYS A 158 -12.25 21.47 -11.10
CA LYS A 158 -12.68 21.34 -12.50
C LYS A 158 -14.13 21.81 -12.71
N LYS A 159 -14.99 21.68 -11.68
CA LYS A 159 -16.42 22.06 -11.72
C LYS A 159 -16.67 23.57 -11.55
N SER A 160 -15.65 24.34 -11.17
CA SER A 160 -15.71 25.81 -11.06
C SER A 160 -15.32 26.54 -12.36
N LYS A 161 -14.85 25.79 -13.39
CA LYS A 161 -14.41 26.32 -14.69
C LYS A 161 -15.28 25.87 -15.87
N ALA A 162 -16.42 25.22 -15.62
CA ALA A 162 -17.41 24.83 -16.62
C ALA A 162 -18.74 25.54 -16.29
#